data_AF-A0A2W4KWJ6-F1
#
_entry.id   AF-A0A2W4KWJ6-F1
#
_cell.length_a   1.000
_cell.length_b   1.000
_cell.length_c   1.000
_cell.angle_alpha   90.00
_cell.angle_beta   90.00
_cell.angle_gamma   90.00
#
_symmetry.space_group_name_H-M   'P 1'
#
loop_
_entity.id
_entity.type
_entity.pdbx_description
1 polymer ?
#
loop_
_entity_poly.entity_id
_entity_poly.type
_entity_poly.pdbx_seq_one_letter_code
_entity_poly.pdbx_strand_id
1 'polypeptide(L)' 'MPQVIVLLLAGVGLYAGYRWVMREVRRAMVAAQEAEEQLRRRAEAGAPRDLGKLEWDEEARVYRPAKRG' A
#
# COMPACT_ATOMS: atom_id res chain seq x y z
N MET A 1 15.21 -46.57 -20.41
CA MET A 1 14.89 -45.94 -19.11
C MET A 1 13.95 -44.73 -19.27
N PRO A 2 12.74 -44.89 -19.86
CA PRO A 2 11.83 -43.76 -20.15
C PRO A 2 11.24 -43.08 -18.91
N GLN A 3 11.05 -43.86 -17.84
CA GLN A 3 10.50 -43.40 -16.56
C GLN A 3 11.31 -42.33 -15.85
N VAL A 4 12.64 -42.31 -16.02
CA VAL A 4 13.51 -41.27 -15.43
C VAL A 4 13.31 -39.91 -16.12
N ILE A 5 13.05 -39.92 -17.42
CA ILE A 5 12.81 -38.69 -18.21
C ILE A 5 11.49 -38.05 -17.80
N VAL A 6 10.44 -38.86 -17.63
CA VAL A 6 9.13 -38.38 -17.17
C VAL A 6 9.23 -37.76 -15.77
N LEU A 7 9.98 -38.38 -14.86
CA LEU A 7 10.19 -37.86 -13.52
C LEU A 7 10.93 -36.52 -13.53
N LEU A 8 11.98 -36.40 -14.35
CA LEU A 8 12.72 -35.15 -14.53
C LEU A 8 11.83 -34.02 -15.08
N LEU A 9 11.03 -34.31 -16.11
CA LEU A 9 10.10 -33.34 -16.68
C LEU A 9 9.03 -32.91 -15.68
N ALA A 10 8.49 -33.85 -14.91
CA ALA A 10 7.52 -33.54 -13.85
C ALA A 10 8.14 -32.66 -12.75
N GLY A 11 9.37 -32.96 -12.32
CA GLY A 11 10.09 -32.16 -11.33
C GLY A 11 10.38 -30.73 -11.81
N VAL A 12 10.86 -30.58 -13.05
CA VAL A 12 11.12 -29.26 -13.65
C VAL A 12 9.82 -28.47 -13.83
N GLY A 13 8.75 -29.10 -14.30
CA GLY A 13 7.44 -28.47 -14.47
C GLY A 13 6.85 -27.96 -13.15
N LEU A 14 6.90 -28.79 -12.10
CA LEU A 14 6.44 -28.42 -10.76
C LEU A 14 7.27 -27.26 -10.18
N TYR A 15 8.60 -27.31 -10.30
CA TYR A 15 9.47 -26.26 -9.79
C TYR A 15 9.26 -24.93 -10.51
N ALA A 16 9.22 -24.96 -11.85
CA ALA A 16 9.00 -23.77 -12.66
C ALA A 16 7.60 -23.16 -12.42
N GLY A 17 6.57 -24.02 -12.33
CA GLY A 17 5.21 -23.60 -12.02
C GLY A 17 5.10 -22.96 -10.64
N TYR A 18 5.64 -23.61 -9.60
CA TYR A 18 5.67 -23.06 -8.26
C TYR A 18 6.38 -21.70 -8.20
N ARG A 19 7.57 -21.60 -8.83
CA ARG A 19 8.33 -20.35 -8.86
C ARG A 19 7.57 -19.23 -9.56
N TRP A 20 6.86 -19.53 -10.64
CA TRP A 20 6.07 -18.55 -11.38
C TRP A 20 4.88 -18.04 -10.56
N VAL A 21 4.11 -18.96 -9.95
CA VAL A 21 2.98 -18.61 -9.06
C VAL A 21 3.46 -17.76 -7.88
N MET A 22 4.56 -18.14 -7.24
CA MET A 22 5.12 -17.39 -6.11
C MET A 22 5.49 -15.94 -6.51
N ARG A 23 5.97 -15.75 -7.74
CA ARG A 23 6.31 -14.43 -8.27
C ARG A 23 5.07 -13.58 -8.49
N GLU A 24 3.99 -14.18 -8.96
CA GLU A 24 2.73 -13.49 -9.19
C GLU A 24 2.03 -13.12 -7.88
N VAL A 25 2.04 -14.02 -6.89
CA VAL A 25 1.53 -13.73 -5.54
C VAL A 25 2.28 -12.56 -4.91
N ARG A 26 3.62 -12.51 -5.04
CA ARG A 26 4.40 -11.36 -4.53
C ARG A 26 3.99 -10.05 -5.20
N ARG A 27 3.78 -10.05 -6.52
CA ARG A 27 3.32 -8.85 -7.25
C ARG A 27 1.94 -8.40 -6.77
N ALA A 28 1.01 -9.35 -6.58
CA ALA A 28 -0.31 -9.05 -6.06
C ALA A 28 -0.27 -8.48 -4.63
N MET A 29 0.60 -9.01 -3.76
CA MET A 29 0.78 -8.49 -2.40
C MET A 29 1.34 -7.07 -2.39
N VAL A 30 2.35 -6.79 -3.22
CA VAL A 30 2.92 -5.42 -3.34
C VAL A 30 1.85 -4.45 -3.84
N ALA A 31 1.10 -4.81 -4.88
CA ALA A 31 0.01 -3.97 -5.38
C ALA A 31 -1.09 -3.72 -4.32
N ALA A 32 -1.42 -4.72 -3.51
CA ALA A 32 -2.38 -4.58 -2.42
C ALA A 32 -1.87 -3.64 -1.32
N GLN A 33 -0.59 -3.74 -0.94
CA GLN A 33 0.04 -2.84 0.03
C GLN A 33 0.06 -1.39 -0.46
N GLU A 34 0.46 -1.17 -1.71
CA GLU A 34 0.46 0.16 -2.33
C GLU A 34 -0.95 0.77 -2.38
N ALA A 35 -1.97 -0.04 -2.69
CA ALA A 35 -3.36 0.41 -2.68
C ALA A 35 -3.83 0.79 -1.26
N GLU A 36 -3.49 0.01 -0.24
CA GLU A 36 -3.82 0.31 1.15
C GLU A 36 -3.12 1.60 1.63
N GLU A 37 -1.84 1.77 1.32
CA GLU A 37 -1.11 3.02 1.63
C GLU A 37 -1.73 4.24 0.94
N GLN A 38 -2.12 4.12 -0.33
CA GLN A 38 -2.77 5.22 -1.04
C GLN A 38 -4.13 5.57 -0.42
N LEU A 39 -4.92 4.58 -0.01
CA LEU A 39 -6.18 4.81 0.69
C LEU A 39 -5.97 5.49 2.04
N ARG A 40 -4.96 5.06 2.82
CA ARG A 40 -4.60 5.71 4.09
C ARG A 40 -4.17 7.16 3.88
N ARG A 41 -3.29 7.44 2.91
CA ARG A 41 -2.87 8.82 2.60
C ARG A 41 -4.03 9.71 2.14
N ARG A 42 -4.98 9.16 1.36
CA ARG A 42 -6.19 9.91 0.97
C ARG A 42 -7.12 10.17 2.16
N ALA A 43 -7.25 9.20 3.07
CA ALA A 43 -8.00 9.38 4.31
C ALA A 43 -7.37 10.45 5.21
N GLU A 44 -6.04 10.47 5.33
CA GLU A 44 -5.30 11.49 6.08
C GLU A 44 -5.38 12.87 5.42
N ALA A 45 -5.32 12.95 4.09
CA ALA A 45 -5.45 14.21 3.35
C ALA A 45 -6.88 14.77 3.35
N GLY A 46 -7.89 13.91 3.44
CA GLY A 46 -9.31 14.27 3.51
C GLY A 46 -9.84 14.45 4.94
N ALA A 47 -9.08 14.06 5.97
CA ALA A 47 -9.43 14.32 7.35
C ALA A 47 -9.40 15.84 7.59
N PRO A 48 -10.50 16.47 8.03
CA PRO A 48 -10.50 17.89 8.33
C PRO A 48 -9.44 18.14 9.40
N ARG A 49 -8.41 18.90 9.03
CA ARG A 49 -7.34 19.29 9.96
C ARG A 49 -8.00 20.04 11.09
N ASP A 50 -8.01 19.45 12.29
CA ASP A 50 -8.53 20.11 13.49
C ASP A 50 -7.62 21.32 13.78
N LEU A 51 -8.12 22.50 13.42
CA LEU A 51 -7.43 23.78 13.61
C LEU A 51 -7.51 24.27 15.06
N GLY A 52 -8.13 23.50 15.97
CA GLY A 52 -8.31 23.89 17.36
C GLY A 52 -9.21 25.12 17.51
N LYS A 53 -9.05 25.85 18.61
CA LYS A 53 -9.76 27.14 18.79
C LYS A 53 -9.26 28.13 17.73
N LEU A 54 -10.20 28.72 16.99
CA LEU A 54 -9.94 29.83 16.09
C LEU A 54 -10.00 31.13 16.89
N GLU A 55 -8.92 31.90 16.88
CA GLU A 55 -8.87 33.22 17.50
C GLU A 55 -9.02 34.29 16.40
N TRP A 56 -9.80 35.33 16.71
CA TRP A 56 -10.00 36.45 15.81
C TRP A 56 -8.76 37.34 15.82
N ASP A 57 -8.12 37.50 14.67
CA ASP A 57 -7.00 38.42 14.47
C ASP A 57 -7.54 39.75 13.93
N GLU A 58 -7.58 40.78 14.78
CA GLU A 58 -8.11 42.11 14.40
C GLU A 58 -7.23 42.84 13.37
N GLU A 59 -5.93 42.53 13.32
CA GLU A 59 -4.98 43.18 12.41
C GLU A 59 -5.13 42.61 10.99
N ALA A 60 -5.31 41.30 10.89
CA ALA A 60 -5.54 40.63 9.62
C ALA A 60 -7.03 40.62 9.19
N ARG A 61 -7.97 40.89 10.12
CA ARG A 61 -9.42 40.67 9.95
C ARG A 61 -9.78 39.25 9.47
N VAL A 62 -9.01 38.26 9.90
CA VAL A 62 -9.22 36.84 9.56
C VAL A 62 -9.08 36.00 10.82
N TYR A 63 -9.89 34.96 10.96
CA TYR A 63 -9.72 33.96 12.01
C TYR A 63 -8.45 33.14 11.78
N ARG A 64 -7.55 33.10 12.76
CA ARG A 64 -6.33 32.28 12.73
C ARG A 64 -6.43 31.11 13.71
N PRO A 65 -5.86 29.94 13.38
CA PRO A 65 -5.77 28.83 14.32
C PRO A 65 -4.89 29.24 15.51
N ALA A 66 -5.40 29.08 16.73
CA ALA A 66 -4.60 29.29 17.94
C ALA A 66 -3.42 28.31 17.90
N LYS A 67 -2.19 28.84 17.96
CA LYS A 67 -0.97 28.01 17.97
C LYS A 67 -1.09 27.00 19.10
N ARG A 68 -1.17 25.72 18.76
CA ARG A 68 -1.06 24.61 19.73
C ARG A 68 0.39 24.61 20.23
N GLY A 69 0.57 25.06 21.48
CA GLY A 69 1.84 24.95 22.20
C GLY A 69 2.22 23.50 22.46
#